data_AF-A0A8J6Q1K8-F1
#
_entry.id   AF-A0A8J6Q1K8-F1
#
_cell.length_a   1.000
_cell.length_b   1.000
_cell.length_c   1.000
_cell.angle_alpha   90.00
_cell.angle_beta   90.00
_cell.angle_gamma   90.00
#
_symmetry.space_group_name_H-M   'P 1'
#
loop_
_entity.id
_entity.type
_entity.pdbx_description
1 polymer ?
#
loop_
_entity_poly.entity_id
_entity_poly.type
_entity_poly.pdbx_seq_one_letter_code
_entity_poly.pdbx_strand_id
1 'polypeptide(L)'
;MPLIVKRKKHLLTRVPFLTFLIVFIGLAPVIIGLIGAWITELNTGEPCHEGNCSWMVLPWLGMFTIPVGFLLFIVFFVIVLIDTIALYNNN
;
A
#
# COMPACT_ATOMS: atom_id res chain seq x y z
N MET A 1 -13.31 3.76 -22.24
CA MET A 1 -11.91 4.17 -22.49
C MET A 1 -11.02 3.48 -21.47
N PRO A 2 -9.92 2.83 -21.88
CA PRO A 2 -8.99 2.23 -20.93
C PRO A 2 -8.31 3.30 -20.05
N LEU A 3 -8.35 3.11 -18.74
CA LEU A 3 -7.90 4.09 -17.74
C LEU A 3 -6.40 3.97 -17.45
N ILE A 4 -5.94 2.77 -17.10
CA ILE A 4 -4.59 2.44 -16.64
C ILE A 4 -3.80 1.74 -17.77
N VAL A 5 -4.39 0.69 -18.36
CA VAL A 5 -3.72 -0.15 -19.36
C VAL A 5 -4.20 0.22 -20.76
N LYS A 6 -3.48 1.17 -21.39
CA LYS A 6 -3.76 1.61 -22.77
C LYS A 6 -2.95 0.86 -23.83
N ARG A 7 -1.84 0.24 -23.43
CA ARG A 7 -0.88 -0.47 -24.31
C ARG A 7 -0.30 -1.66 -23.55
N LYS A 8 0.13 -2.72 -24.25
CA LYS A 8 0.72 -3.93 -23.62
C LYS A 8 1.88 -3.61 -22.68
N LYS A 9 2.73 -2.62 -23.02
CA LYS A 9 3.83 -2.15 -22.16
C LYS A 9 3.38 -1.62 -20.79
N HIS A 10 2.15 -1.11 -20.66
CA HIS A 10 1.63 -0.59 -19.39
C HIS A 10 1.34 -1.69 -18.37
N LEU A 11 1.10 -2.93 -18.82
CA LEU A 11 0.99 -4.09 -17.92
C LEU A 11 2.30 -4.36 -17.17
N LEU A 12 3.44 -4.08 -17.82
CA LEU A 12 4.77 -4.32 -17.26
C LEU A 12 5.34 -3.12 -16.50
N THR A 13 4.82 -1.91 -16.72
CA THR A 13 5.33 -0.70 -16.05
C THR A 13 4.38 -0.16 -15.00
N ARG A 14 3.12 0.10 -15.37
CA ARG A 14 2.16 0.78 -14.49
C ARG A 14 1.54 -0.15 -13.47
N VAL A 15 1.22 -1.39 -13.87
CA VAL A 15 0.60 -2.34 -12.96
C VAL A 15 1.51 -2.67 -11.78
N PRO A 16 2.77 -3.11 -11.96
CA PRO A 16 3.64 -3.41 -10.82
C PRO A 16 3.95 -2.15 -9.99
N PHE A 17 4.12 -0.99 -10.63
CA PHE A 17 4.35 0.26 -9.92
C PHE A 17 3.16 0.66 -9.03
N LEU A 18 1.93 0.61 -9.55
CA LEU A 18 0.74 0.96 -8.79
C LEU A 18 0.43 -0.08 -7.71
N THR A 19 0.64 -1.37 -7.98
CA THR A 19 0.56 -2.41 -6.95
C THR A 19 1.53 -2.14 -5.82
N PHE A 20 2.79 -1.83 -6.14
CA PHE A 20 3.80 -1.46 -5.14
C PHE A 20 3.35 -0.24 -4.33
N LEU A 21 2.85 0.80 -4.98
CA LEU A 21 2.37 2.01 -4.30
C LEU A 21 1.22 1.70 -3.32
N ILE A 22 0.26 0.88 -3.73
CA ILE A 22 -0.88 0.49 -2.87
C ILE A 22 -0.39 -0.29 -1.64
N VAL A 23 0.52 -1.24 -1.83
CA VAL A 23 1.11 -2.02 -0.72
C VAL A 23 1.92 -1.10 0.22
N PHE A 24 2.73 -0.22 -0.35
CA PHE A 24 3.55 0.72 0.42
C PHE A 24 2.68 1.65 1.28
N ILE A 25 1.60 2.20 0.72
CA ILE A 25 0.65 3.03 1.46
C ILE A 25 -0.12 2.21 2.50
N GLY A 26 -0.55 0.99 2.17
CA GLY A 26 -1.25 0.10 3.11
C GLY A 26 -0.41 -0.25 4.34
N LEU A 27 0.91 -0.32 4.19
CA LEU A 27 1.89 -0.58 5.25
C LEU A 27 2.46 0.69 5.89
N ALA A 28 1.98 1.88 5.52
CA ALA A 28 2.49 3.14 6.06
C ALA A 28 2.51 3.21 7.60
N PRO A 29 1.52 2.68 8.35
CA PRO A 29 1.59 2.70 9.82
C PRO A 29 2.76 1.92 10.39
N VAL A 30 3.18 0.82 9.75
CA VAL A 30 4.36 0.05 10.19
C VAL A 30 5.62 0.89 10.04
N ILE A 31 5.76 1.58 8.91
CA ILE A 31 6.90 2.46 8.63
C ILE A 31 6.94 3.60 9.65
N ILE A 32 5.79 4.25 9.89
CA ILE A 32 5.67 5.34 10.86
C ILE A 32 5.96 4.85 12.28
N GLY A 33 5.44 3.68 12.66
CA GLY A 33 5.65 3.09 13.98
C GLY A 33 7.10 2.72 14.24
N LEU A 34 7.81 2.17 13.25
CA LEU A 34 9.24 1.85 13.36
C LEU A 34 10.09 3.12 13.51
N ILE A 35 9.84 4.13 12.68
CA ILE A 35 10.58 5.40 12.73
C ILE A 35 10.29 6.12 14.04
N GLY A 36 9.03 6.19 14.46
CA GLY A 36 8.62 6.84 15.70
C GLY A 36 9.23 6.20 16.95
N ALA A 37 9.23 4.86 17.02
CA ALA A 37 9.88 4.12 18.10
C ALA A 37 11.38 4.42 18.15
N TRP A 38 12.06 4.35 17.01
CA TRP A 38 13.50 4.62 16.91
C TRP A 38 13.87 6.05 17.32
N ILE A 39 13.11 7.05 16.88
CA ILE A 39 13.31 8.46 17.28
C ILE A 39 13.09 8.62 18.79
N THR A 40 12.10 7.94 19.36
CA THR A 40 11.79 8.07 20.79
C THR A 40 12.90 7.46 21.64
N GLU A 41 13.40 6.28 21.29
CA GLU A 41 14.53 5.63 21.97
C GLU A 41 15.80 6.48 21.89
N LEU A 42 16.10 7.07 20.71
CA LEU A 42 17.23 7.99 20.54
C LEU A 42 17.15 9.23 21.43
N ASN A 43 15.95 9.77 21.64
CA ASN A 43 15.78 11.01 22.41
C ASN A 43 15.67 10.78 23.92
N THR A 44 15.09 9.65 24.34
CA THR A 44 14.80 9.38 25.76
C THR A 44 15.83 8.44 26.40
N GLY A 45 16.53 7.62 25.60
CA GLY A 45 17.38 6.54 26.09
C GLY A 45 16.58 5.34 26.62
N GLU A 46 15.25 5.42 26.61
CA GLU A 46 14.37 4.36 27.11
C GLU A 46 14.01 3.39 25.97
N PRO A 47 14.21 2.08 26.17
CA PRO A 47 13.83 1.08 25.18
C PRO A 47 12.30 1.00 25.02
N CYS A 48 11.88 0.15 24.08
CA CYS A 48 10.48 -0.17 23.80
C CYS A 48 9.68 -0.48 25.10
N HIS A 49 8.71 0.36 25.42
CA HIS A 49 7.69 0.16 26.45
C HIS A 49 6.29 0.49 25.88
N GLU A 50 5.23 0.30 26.68
CA GLU A 50 3.82 0.37 26.25
C GLU A 50 3.42 1.63 25.45
N GLY A 51 4.19 2.71 25.54
CA GLY A 51 3.91 4.01 24.90
C GLY A 51 4.79 4.39 23.72
N ASN A 52 5.90 3.69 23.45
CA ASN A 52 6.84 4.02 22.35
C ASN A 52 7.15 2.83 21.43
N CYS A 53 6.52 1.66 21.65
CA CYS A 53 6.74 0.47 20.84
C CYS A 53 6.08 0.58 19.46
N SER A 54 6.79 0.10 18.42
CA SER A 54 6.28 0.07 17.05
C SER A 54 4.98 -0.74 16.89
N TRP A 55 4.67 -1.64 17.82
CA TRP A 55 3.49 -2.50 17.82
C TRP A 55 2.20 -1.73 18.16
N MET A 56 2.31 -0.52 18.71
CA MET A 56 1.16 0.36 18.96
C MET A 56 0.40 0.75 17.69
N VAL A 57 1.02 0.61 16.51
CA VAL A 57 0.37 0.87 15.24
C VAL A 57 -0.49 -0.29 14.75
N LEU A 58 -0.40 -1.49 15.36
CA LEU A 58 -1.14 -2.68 14.93
C LEU A 58 -2.66 -2.49 14.93
N PRO A 59 -3.29 -1.85 15.95
CA PRO A 59 -4.73 -1.58 15.90
C PRO A 59 -5.09 -0.67 14.72
N TRP A 60 -4.30 0.37 14.45
CA TRP A 60 -4.55 1.27 13.31
C TRP A 60 -4.34 0.56 11.97
N LEU A 61 -3.27 -0.23 11.87
CA LEU A 61 -2.95 -1.05 10.70
C LEU A 61 -4.08 -2.02 10.38
N GLY A 62 -4.54 -2.79 11.37
CA GLY A 62 -5.56 -3.81 11.20
C GLY A 62 -6.97 -3.27 11.00
N MET A 63 -7.33 -2.20 11.71
CA MET A 63 -8.70 -1.66 11.65
C MET A 63 -8.93 -0.70 10.48
N PHE A 64 -7.89 -0.02 10.00
CA PHE A 64 -8.07 1.04 8.99
C PHE A 64 -7.20 0.84 7.76
N THR A 65 -5.88 0.82 7.87
CA THR A 65 -5.04 0.91 6.66
C THR A 65 -5.03 -0.37 5.84
N ILE A 66 -5.09 -1.55 6.47
CA ILE A 66 -5.26 -2.82 5.74
C ILE A 66 -6.61 -2.84 5.01
N PRO A 67 -7.77 -2.60 5.66
CA PRO A 67 -9.06 -2.54 4.97
C PRO A 67 -9.10 -1.53 3.82
N VAL A 68 -8.58 -0.31 4.04
CA VAL A 68 -8.55 0.74 3.01
C VAL A 68 -7.61 0.35 1.87
N GLY A 69 -6.40 -0.14 2.18
CA GLY A 69 -5.44 -0.60 1.17
C GLY A 69 -5.96 -1.77 0.35
N PHE A 70 -6.66 -2.70 0.99
CA PHE A 70 -7.30 -3.83 0.32
C PHE A 70 -8.44 -3.38 -0.61
N LEU A 71 -9.27 -2.42 -0.17
CA LEU A 71 -10.32 -1.86 -1.01
C LEU A 71 -9.76 -1.13 -2.23
N LEU A 72 -8.69 -0.34 -2.04
CA LEU A 72 -7.97 0.30 -3.15
C LEU A 72 -7.39 -0.75 -4.12
N PHE A 73 -6.83 -1.84 -3.59
CA PHE A 73 -6.32 -2.94 -4.39
C PHE A 73 -7.42 -3.61 -5.23
N ILE A 74 -8.59 -3.88 -4.65
CA ILE A 74 -9.73 -4.45 -5.38
C ILE A 74 -10.15 -3.52 -6.53
N VAL A 75 -10.35 -2.23 -6.25
CA VAL A 75 -10.77 -1.26 -7.29
C VAL A 75 -9.74 -1.20 -8.41
N PHE A 76 -8.45 -1.11 -8.06
CA PHE A 76 -7.36 -1.14 -9.01
C PHE A 76 -7.35 -2.42 -9.86
N PHE A 77 -7.51 -3.58 -9.23
CA PHE A 77 -7.53 -4.88 -9.90
C PHE A 77 -8.67 -5.00 -10.91
N VAL A 78 -9.88 -4.56 -10.52
CA VAL A 78 -11.05 -4.54 -11.42
C VAL A 78 -10.80 -3.65 -12.64
N ILE A 79 -10.23 -2.45 -12.44
CA ILE A 79 -9.90 -1.54 -13.56
C ILE A 79 -8.87 -2.19 -14.49
N VAL A 80 -7.81 -2.79 -13.94
CA VAL A 80 -6.78 -3.47 -14.73
C VAL A 80 -7.37 -4.63 -15.52
N LEU A 81 -8.27 -5.43 -14.94
CA LEU A 81 -8.95 -6.51 -15.65
C LEU A 81 -9.78 -5.99 -16.83
N ILE A 82 -10.62 -4.98 -16.60
CA ILE A 82 -11.48 -4.38 -17.63
C ILE A 82 -10.62 -3.82 -18.77
N ASP A 83 -9.57 -3.07 -18.44
CA ASP A 83 -8.67 -2.49 -19.45
C ASP A 83 -7.93 -3.58 -20.24
N THR A 84 -7.53 -4.67 -19.59
CA THR A 84 -6.80 -5.77 -20.23
C THR A 84 -7.70 -6.56 -21.20
N ILE A 85 -8.94 -6.84 -20.81
CA ILE A 85 -9.94 -7.48 -21.68
C ILE A 85 -10.22 -6.59 -22.89
N ALA A 86 -10.44 -5.29 -22.67
CA ALA A 86 -10.67 -4.34 -23.76
C ALA A 86 -9.46 -4.21 -24.69
N LEU A 87 -8.23 -4.31 -24.18
CA LEU A 87 -7.02 -4.30 -25.01
C LEU A 87 -6.91 -5.57 -25.87
N TYR A 88 -7.33 -6.72 -25.35
CA TYR A 88 -7.29 -7.98 -26.09
C TYR A 88 -8.34 -8.02 -27.19
N ASN A 89 -9.57 -7.58 -26.91
CA ASN A 89 -10.67 -7.56 -27.89
C ASN A 89 -10.48 -6.55 -29.04
N ASN A 90 -9.60 -5.56 -28.87
CA ASN A 90 -9.30 -4.52 -29.88
C ASN A 90 -8.01 -4.80 -30.67
N ASN A 91 -7.30 -5.89 -30.39
CA ASN A 91 -6.16 -6.37 -31.20
C ASN A 91 -6.59 -7.57 -32.05
#